data_AF-A0A7S4INU4-F1
#
_entry.id   AF-A0A7S4INU4-F1
#
_cell.length_a   1.000
_cell.length_b   1.000
_cell.length_c   1.000
_cell.angle_alpha   90.00
_cell.angle_beta   90.00
_cell.angle_gamma   90.00
#
_symmetry.space_group_name_H-M   'P 1'
#
loop_
_entity.id
_entity.type
_entity.pdbx_description
1 polymer ?
#
loop_
_entity_poly.entity_id
_entity_poly.type
_entity_poly.pdbx_seq_one_letter_code
_entity_poly.pdbx_strand_id
1 'polypeptide(L)'
;VMVRVCLLFITVFVVFALANRTHYRDVALIEDESWEVLGRVDRSEEISVRFALRQRNLDILEDTLMSVSDPRSPKFHQYWTKEQIMELVSPPLVEQQLVVSWALESGFAEPR
;
A
#
# COMPACT_ATOMS: atom_id res chain seq x y z
N VAL A 1 -37.25 -21.57 6.08
CA VAL A 1 -36.48 -21.15 4.88
C VAL A 1 -35.86 -19.76 5.07
N MET A 2 -36.67 -18.75 5.39
CA MET A 2 -36.24 -17.35 5.64
C MET A 2 -35.09 -17.21 6.67
N VAL A 3 -35.14 -17.92 7.80
CA VAL A 3 -34.08 -17.87 8.84
C VAL A 3 -32.73 -18.37 8.32
N ARG A 4 -32.72 -19.40 7.47
CA ARG A 4 -31.46 -19.94 6.88
C ARG A 4 -30.87 -18.98 5.86
N VAL A 5 -31.71 -18.27 5.10
CA VAL A 5 -31.27 -17.25 4.14
C VAL A 5 -30.66 -16.05 4.87
N CYS A 6 -31.30 -15.56 5.95
CA CYS A 6 -30.72 -14.49 6.77
C CYS A 6 -29.38 -14.89 7.40
N LEU A 7 -29.25 -16.12 7.92
CA LEU A 7 -27.98 -16.59 8.48
C LEU A 7 -26.86 -16.61 7.44
N LEU A 8 -27.14 -17.04 6.20
CA LEU A 8 -26.16 -17.01 5.12
C LEU A 8 -25.73 -15.58 4.78
N PHE A 9 -26.66 -14.64 4.64
CA PHE A 9 -26.33 -13.23 4.40
C PHE A 9 -25.49 -12.61 5.53
N ILE A 10 -25.82 -12.91 6.79
CA ILE A 10 -25.05 -12.43 7.95
C ILE A 10 -23.63 -13.01 7.89
N THR A 11 -23.46 -14.30 7.61
CA THR A 11 -22.12 -14.90 7.52
C THR A 11 -21.29 -14.31 6.39
N VAL A 12 -21.87 -14.06 5.21
CA VAL A 12 -21.18 -13.42 4.08
C VAL A 12 -20.78 -11.99 4.44
N PHE A 13 -21.67 -11.23 5.08
CA PHE A 13 -21.39 -9.86 5.51
C PHE A 13 -20.27 -9.81 6.56
N VAL A 14 -20.29 -10.72 7.55
CA VAL A 14 -19.24 -10.81 8.58
C VAL A 14 -17.90 -11.19 7.97
N VAL A 15 -17.86 -12.15 7.03
CA VAL A 15 -16.63 -12.52 6.32
C VAL A 15 -16.09 -11.36 5.49
N PHE A 16 -16.97 -10.63 4.78
CA PHE A 16 -16.57 -9.46 4.01
C PHE A 16 -16.01 -8.33 4.89
N ALA A 17 -16.66 -8.05 6.03
CA ALA A 17 -16.21 -7.05 6.98
C ALA A 17 -14.85 -7.41 7.62
N LEU A 18 -14.64 -8.69 7.95
CA LEU A 18 -13.37 -9.17 8.49
C LEU A 18 -12.24 -9.19 7.45
N ALA A 19 -12.55 -9.49 6.18
CA ALA A 19 -11.57 -9.48 5.10
C ALA A 19 -11.06 -8.06 4.78
N ASN A 20 -11.87 -7.04 5.01
CA ASN A 20 -11.51 -5.63 4.80
C ASN A 20 -10.85 -4.99 6.03
N ARG A 21 -10.43 -5.76 7.04
CA ARG A 21 -9.78 -5.21 8.22
C ARG A 21 -8.45 -4.59 7.83
N THR A 22 -8.31 -3.29 8.04
CA THR A 22 -7.03 -2.59 7.88
C THR A 22 -6.05 -3.11 8.93
N HIS A 23 -4.96 -3.71 8.48
CA HIS A 23 -3.90 -4.15 9.38
C HIS A 23 -3.04 -2.95 9.75
N TYR A 24 -3.33 -2.31 10.88
CA TYR A 24 -2.41 -1.32 11.46
C TYR A 24 -1.19 -2.08 11.95
N ARG A 25 -0.01 -1.72 11.43
CA ARG A 25 1.27 -2.20 11.98
C ARG A 25 1.81 -1.06 12.81
N ASP A 26 1.88 -1.25 14.13
CA ASP A 26 2.70 -0.39 14.98
C ASP A 26 4.14 -0.49 14.48
N VAL A 27 4.65 0.62 13.94
CA VAL A 27 6.09 0.75 13.73
C VAL A 27 6.64 1.12 15.11
N ALA A 28 7.46 0.23 15.69
CA ALA A 28 8.17 0.57 16.91
C ALA A 28 8.95 1.87 16.64
N LEU A 29 8.59 2.93 17.36
CA LEU A 29 9.43 4.11 17.40
C LEU A 29 10.76 3.64 17.98
N ILE A 30 11.85 3.99 17.31
CA ILE A 30 13.19 3.62 17.76
C ILE A 30 13.36 4.25 19.16
N GLU A 31 13.27 3.45 20.21
CA GLU A 31 13.68 3.82 21.57
C GLU A 31 15.20 3.71 21.61
N ASP A 32 15.86 4.68 21.01
CA ASP A 32 17.30 4.88 21.15
C ASP A 32 17.52 5.88 22.28
N GLU A 33 18.22 5.44 23.33
CA GLU A 33 18.48 6.22 24.55
C GLU A 33 19.24 7.53 24.27
N SER A 34 19.83 7.68 23.09
CA SER A 34 20.53 8.90 22.68
C SER A 34 19.62 10.02 22.14
N TRP A 35 18.33 9.75 21.92
CA TRP A 35 17.39 10.75 21.43
C TRP A 35 16.62 11.43 22.55
N GLU A 36 16.70 12.76 22.61
CA GLU A 36 15.91 13.58 23.52
C GLU A 36 14.81 14.34 22.76
N VAL A 37 13.59 14.35 23.30
CA VAL A 37 12.49 15.14 22.73
C VAL A 37 12.69 16.61 23.09
N LEU A 38 13.15 17.40 22.12
CA LEU A 38 13.45 18.83 22.33
C LEU A 38 12.19 19.72 22.42
N GLY A 39 11.03 19.23 21.99
CA GLY A 39 9.78 19.97 22.02
C GLY A 39 8.95 19.81 20.74
N ARG A 40 7.90 20.63 20.61
CA ARG A 40 7.02 20.63 19.44
C ARG A 40 7.65 21.46 18.32
N VAL A 41 7.63 20.92 17.10
CA VAL A 41 8.01 21.66 15.89
C VAL A 41 7.14 22.91 15.72
N ASP A 42 7.73 24.01 15.23
CA ASP A 42 6.98 25.23 14.92
C ASP A 42 5.94 24.95 13.81
N ARG A 43 4.83 25.68 13.84
CA ARG A 43 3.76 25.52 12.85
C ARG A 43 4.15 26.01 11.46
N SER A 44 5.14 26.88 11.34
CA SER A 44 5.63 27.38 10.05
C SER A 44 6.63 26.46 9.37
N GLU A 45 7.11 25.42 10.05
CA GLU A 45 8.06 24.46 9.47
C GLU A 45 7.38 23.58 8.42
N GLU A 46 7.99 23.47 7.25
CA GLU A 46 7.53 22.58 6.19
C GLU A 46 8.00 21.15 6.44
N ILE A 47 7.06 20.20 6.45
CA ILE A 47 7.36 18.78 6.58
C ILE A 47 6.96 18.06 5.30
N SER A 48 7.91 17.33 4.71
CA SER A 48 7.63 16.45 3.57
C SER A 48 7.13 15.09 4.06
N VAL A 49 5.94 14.70 3.62
CA VAL A 49 5.37 13.36 3.91
C VAL A 49 5.24 12.58 2.61
N ARG A 50 5.52 11.28 2.64
CA ARG A 50 5.35 10.38 1.50
C ARG A 50 4.20 9.41 1.76
N PHE A 51 3.22 9.41 0.88
CA PHE A 51 2.13 8.43 0.87
C PHE A 51 2.50 7.27 -0.05
N ALA A 52 2.75 6.10 0.53
CA ALA A 52 2.97 4.86 -0.22
C ALA A 52 1.61 4.23 -0.55
N LEU A 53 1.20 4.33 -1.81
CA LEU A 53 -0.07 3.75 -2.28
C LEU A 53 0.04 2.22 -2.43
N ARG A 54 -1.11 1.54 -2.31
CA ARG A 54 -1.18 0.09 -2.45
C ARG A 54 -0.83 -0.32 -3.89
N GLN A 55 0.24 -1.09 -4.03
CA GLN A 55 0.62 -1.69 -5.30
C GLN A 55 -0.32 -2.85 -5.66
N ARG A 56 -0.46 -3.11 -6.96
CA ARG A 56 -1.25 -4.21 -7.50
C ARG A 56 -0.34 -5.30 -8.10
N ASN A 57 -0.92 -6.48 -8.37
CA ASN A 57 -0.25 -7.57 -9.09
C ASN A 57 1.10 -8.01 -8.48
N LEU A 58 1.20 -7.97 -7.15
CA LEU A 58 2.43 -8.36 -6.43
C LEU A 58 2.72 -9.86 -6.54
N ASP A 59 1.68 -10.68 -6.66
CA ASP A 59 1.75 -12.10 -6.98
C ASP A 59 2.44 -12.34 -8.33
N ILE A 60 2.01 -11.61 -9.38
CA ILE A 60 2.60 -11.71 -10.72
C ILE A 60 4.05 -11.20 -10.71
N LEU A 61 4.32 -10.13 -9.96
CA LEU A 61 5.67 -9.60 -9.80
C LEU A 61 6.59 -10.64 -9.14
N GLU A 62 6.12 -11.30 -8.08
CA GLU A 62 6.86 -12.35 -7.38
C GLU A 62 7.14 -13.54 -8.31
N ASP A 63 6.13 -14.05 -9.01
CA ASP A 63 6.29 -15.12 -10.00
C ASP A 63 7.29 -14.74 -11.10
N THR A 64 7.23 -13.49 -11.57
CA THR A 64 8.14 -12.97 -12.58
C THR A 64 9.58 -12.95 -12.04
N LEU A 65 9.77 -12.40 -10.83
CA LEU A 65 11.07 -12.34 -10.16
C LEU A 65 11.68 -13.73 -10.01
N MET A 66 10.88 -14.72 -9.58
CA MET A 66 11.33 -16.10 -9.46
C MET A 66 11.69 -16.70 -10.82
N SER A 67 10.87 -16.45 -11.84
CA SER A 67 11.08 -16.98 -13.20
C SER A 67 12.34 -16.46 -13.88
N VAL A 68 12.74 -15.21 -13.63
CA VAL A 68 13.95 -14.62 -14.24
C VAL A 68 15.21 -14.96 -13.45
N SER A 69 15.06 -15.45 -12.21
CA SER A 69 16.15 -15.77 -11.29
C SER A 69 16.45 -17.28 -11.17
N ASP A 70 15.55 -18.17 -11.59
CA ASP A 70 15.79 -19.63 -11.59
C ASP A 70 16.59 -20.05 -12.85
N PRO A 71 17.81 -20.63 -12.73
CA PRO A 71 18.60 -21.12 -13.86
C PRO A 71 17.92 -22.19 -14.72
N ARG A 72 16.91 -22.88 -14.19
CA ARG A 72 16.14 -23.91 -14.90
C ARG A 72 14.95 -23.32 -15.67
N SER A 73 14.62 -22.06 -15.42
CA SER A 73 13.54 -21.37 -16.10
C SER A 73 13.97 -20.96 -17.51
N PRO A 74 13.10 -21.10 -18.52
CA PRO A 74 13.35 -20.56 -19.86
C PRO A 74 13.48 -19.03 -19.88
N LYS A 75 13.06 -18.35 -18.80
CA LYS A 75 13.13 -16.88 -18.64
C LYS A 75 14.37 -16.41 -17.88
N PHE A 76 15.29 -17.30 -17.52
CA PHE A 76 16.50 -16.94 -16.78
C PHE A 76 17.25 -15.77 -17.45
N HIS A 77 17.65 -14.78 -16.67
CA HIS A 77 18.30 -13.53 -17.10
C HIS A 77 17.45 -12.60 -18.01
N GLN A 78 16.16 -12.87 -18.21
CA GLN A 78 15.28 -12.00 -18.99
C GLN A 78 14.60 -10.97 -18.07
N TYR A 79 15.41 -10.09 -17.48
CA TYR A 79 14.92 -9.06 -16.55
C TYR A 79 13.99 -8.05 -17.21
N TRP A 80 13.03 -7.56 -16.44
CA TRP A 80 12.11 -6.51 -16.86
C TRP A 80 12.71 -5.13 -16.66
N THR A 81 12.32 -4.18 -17.50
CA THR A 81 12.65 -2.78 -17.30
C THR A 81 11.84 -2.19 -16.15
N LYS A 82 12.30 -1.05 -15.64
CA LYS A 82 11.56 -0.30 -14.60
C LYS A 82 10.15 0.05 -15.07
N GLU A 83 9.99 0.44 -16.33
CA GLU A 83 8.72 0.83 -16.92
C GLU A 83 7.74 -0.34 -16.95
N GLN A 84 8.20 -1.53 -17.33
CA GLN A 84 7.39 -2.75 -17.31
C GLN A 84 6.93 -3.12 -15.90
N ILE A 85 7.83 -3.00 -14.92
CA ILE A 85 7.49 -3.21 -13.51
C ILE A 85 6.47 -2.17 -13.05
N MET A 86 6.68 -0.89 -13.36
CA MET A 86 5.77 0.19 -12.97
C MET A 86 4.39 0.01 -13.58
N GLU A 87 4.30 -0.36 -14.85
CA GLU A 87 3.01 -0.63 -15.52
C GLU A 87 2.24 -1.76 -14.82
N LEU A 88 2.95 -2.81 -14.40
CA LEU A 88 2.38 -3.93 -13.67
C LEU A 88 1.88 -3.48 -12.29
N VAL A 89 2.74 -2.85 -11.48
CA VAL A 89 2.51 -2.71 -10.04
C VAL A 89 1.85 -1.40 -9.63
N SER A 90 1.84 -0.38 -10.51
CA SER A 90 1.32 0.93 -10.17
C SER A 90 -0.17 0.88 -9.82
N PRO A 91 -0.61 1.61 -8.78
CA PRO A 91 -2.02 1.79 -8.51
C PRO A 91 -2.74 2.40 -9.73
N PRO A 92 -4.04 2.13 -9.93
CA PRO A 92 -4.83 2.81 -10.96
C PRO A 92 -4.73 4.33 -10.85
N LEU A 93 -4.69 5.03 -11.99
CA LEU A 93 -4.57 6.50 -12.02
C LEU A 93 -5.67 7.19 -11.19
N VAL A 94 -6.88 6.63 -11.20
CA VAL A 94 -8.02 7.13 -10.41
C VAL A 94 -7.72 7.09 -8.91
N GLU A 95 -7.08 6.03 -8.40
CA GLU A 95 -6.71 5.93 -6.98
C GLU A 95 -5.59 6.90 -6.63
N GLN A 96 -4.63 7.10 -7.54
CA GLN A 96 -3.57 8.09 -7.37
C GLN A 96 -4.16 9.50 -7.26
N GLN A 97 -5.06 9.85 -8.18
CA GLN A 97 -5.74 11.15 -8.19
C GLN A 97 -6.59 11.36 -6.93
N LEU A 98 -7.29 10.33 -6.46
CA LEU A 98 -8.08 10.40 -5.24
C LEU A 98 -7.24 10.81 -4.02
N VAL A 99 -6.05 10.22 -3.87
CA VAL A 99 -5.15 10.56 -2.75
C VAL A 99 -4.58 11.97 -2.90
N VAL A 100 -4.24 12.38 -4.12
CA VAL A 100 -3.79 13.76 -4.39
C VAL A 100 -4.88 14.77 -4.03
N SER A 101 -6.12 14.55 -4.50
CA SER A 101 -7.25 15.41 -4.18
C SER A 101 -7.50 15.50 -2.68
N TRP A 102 -7.50 14.36 -1.98
CA TRP A 102 -7.64 14.33 -0.52
C TRP A 102 -6.52 15.09 0.19
N ALA A 103 -5.27 14.97 -0.27
CA ALA A 103 -4.14 15.67 0.34
C ALA A 103 -4.29 17.19 0.17
N LEU A 104 -4.65 17.66 -1.02
CA LEU A 104 -4.90 19.08 -1.27
C LEU A 104 -6.06 19.62 -0.42
N GLU A 105 -7.17 18.89 -0.35
CA GLU A 105 -8.32 19.23 0.51
C GLU A 105 -7.96 19.27 2.00
N SER A 106 -6.99 18.45 2.42
CA SER A 106 -6.48 18.41 3.80
C SER A 106 -5.44 19.50 4.11
N GLY A 107 -5.11 20.36 3.14
CA GLY A 107 -4.18 21.48 3.31
C GLY A 107 -2.71 21.16 3.03
N PHE A 108 -2.41 20.02 2.39
CA PHE A 108 -1.07 19.76 1.88
C PHE A 108 -0.78 20.60 0.63
N ALA A 109 0.49 20.93 0.41
CA ALA A 109 0.94 21.54 -0.84
C ALA A 109 0.91 20.54 -2.00
N GLU A 110 0.94 21.04 -3.23
CA GLU A 110 1.03 20.22 -4.44
C GLU A 110 2.22 19.25 -4.39
N PRO A 111 2.05 17.99 -4.85
CA PRO A 111 3.15 17.03 -4.93
C PRO A 111 4.30 17.60 -5.78
N ARG A 112 5.53 17.53 -5.24
CA ARG A 112 6.77 17.90 -5.96
C ARG A 112 7.30 16.75 -6.82
#